data_AF-A0A7T5UR55-F1
#
_entry.id   AF-A0A7T5UR55-F1
#
_cell.length_a   1.000
_cell.length_b   1.000
_cell.length_c   1.000
_cell.angle_alpha   90.00
_cell.angle_beta   90.00
_cell.angle_gamma   90.00
#
_symmetry.space_group_name_H-M   'P 1'
#
loop_
_entity.id
_entity.type
_entity.pdbx_description
1 polymer ?
#
loop_
_entity_poly.entity_id
_entity_poly.type
_entity_poly.pdbx_seq_one_letter_code
_entity_poly.pdbx_strand_id
1 'polypeptide(L)'
;MNKVTFIAIFLAALLVGFLGYQLFFRPQVKLPKGEPREEKIMIEEGKEQNILVTDGVKHSIPLNEIISGGPPKDGIPSVDNPKFMAVSEANGWLKDAEPGLAFSRGNTHRFYPYQILVWHEIVNDSIEGERILVTYCPLCLSGFVFDPVVKGERVEFGTSGKLWKSNLVMYDRKTDSLWSQILGEAIVGEMTGIKLKLLESDLLRYGDWKKKFPQGQVMSRDTGATRFYGSSPYGDYFSPVDFAIGLTGSRDARLSPEAFIFGIVINEKAKAYLVDAVKSKGEVEDDFQGVKIILRHDKELDVVRMFKKTPDGREERINPFSAFWFSWSAVHPATDLYK
;
A
#
# COMPACT_ATOMS: atom_id res chain seq x y z
N MET A 1 -26.38 -31.76 33.37
CA MET A 1 -26.36 -30.83 32.22
C MET A 1 -27.51 -31.21 31.31
N ASN A 2 -28.48 -30.33 31.07
CA ASN A 2 -29.71 -30.69 30.35
C ASN A 2 -29.44 -30.78 28.85
N LYS A 3 -30.16 -31.64 28.12
CA LYS A 3 -29.94 -31.92 26.69
C LYS A 3 -29.84 -30.66 25.82
N VAL A 4 -30.59 -29.61 26.16
CA VAL A 4 -30.58 -28.31 25.46
C VAL A 4 -29.24 -27.58 25.62
N THR A 5 -28.65 -27.61 26.82
CA THR A 5 -27.34 -26.99 27.10
C THR A 5 -26.20 -27.71 26.37
N PHE A 6 -26.29 -29.05 26.24
CA PHE A 6 -25.30 -29.85 25.51
C PHE A 6 -25.32 -29.53 23.99
N ILE A 7 -26.52 -29.42 23.40
CA ILE A 7 -26.68 -29.09 21.97
C ILE A 7 -26.17 -27.67 21.66
N ALA A 8 -26.43 -26.69 22.53
CA ALA A 8 -25.95 -25.32 22.34
C ALA A 8 -24.42 -25.22 22.40
N ILE A 9 -23.77 -25.93 23.33
CA ILE A 9 -22.30 -25.98 23.44
C ILE A 9 -21.68 -26.68 22.22
N PHE A 10 -22.31 -27.76 21.74
CA PHE A 10 -21.82 -28.51 20.58
C PHE A 10 -21.93 -27.71 19.27
N LEU A 11 -23.04 -26.97 19.08
CA LEU A 11 -23.22 -26.07 17.94
C LEU A 11 -22.25 -24.88 17.99
N ALA A 12 -22.00 -24.30 19.16
CA ALA A 12 -21.01 -23.25 19.33
C ALA A 12 -19.58 -23.75 19.04
N ALA A 13 -19.22 -24.96 19.47
CA ALA A 13 -17.94 -25.58 19.18
C ALA A 13 -17.77 -25.91 17.68
N LEU A 14 -18.83 -26.35 17.00
CA LEU A 14 -18.83 -26.54 15.54
C LEU A 14 -18.71 -25.22 14.78
N LEU A 15 -19.37 -24.15 15.25
CA LEU A 15 -19.26 -22.82 14.65
C LEU A 15 -17.85 -22.23 14.84
N VAL A 16 -17.26 -22.37 16.02
CA VAL A 16 -15.86 -21.96 16.29
C VAL A 16 -14.86 -22.82 15.53
N GLY A 17 -15.11 -24.14 15.41
CA GLY A 17 -14.30 -25.05 14.59
C GLY A 17 -14.42 -24.76 13.09
N PHE A 18 -15.61 -24.40 12.61
CA PHE A 18 -15.86 -24.03 11.22
C PHE A 18 -15.33 -22.64 10.88
N LEU A 19 -15.48 -21.64 11.76
CA LEU A 19 -14.82 -20.34 11.62
C LEU A 19 -13.30 -20.48 11.70
N GLY A 20 -12.79 -21.27 12.64
CA GLY A 20 -11.38 -21.59 12.76
C GLY A 20 -10.84 -22.27 11.50
N TYR A 21 -11.59 -23.21 10.92
CA TYR A 21 -11.24 -23.83 9.64
C TYR A 21 -11.30 -22.83 8.47
N GLN A 22 -12.31 -21.96 8.41
CA GLN A 22 -12.41 -20.90 7.38
C GLN A 22 -11.31 -19.84 7.52
N LEU A 23 -10.83 -19.55 8.73
CA LEU A 23 -9.76 -18.58 9.00
C LEU A 23 -8.36 -19.18 8.83
N PHE A 24 -8.14 -20.45 9.17
CA PHE A 24 -6.82 -21.10 9.08
C PHE A 24 -6.60 -21.91 7.79
N PHE A 25 -7.67 -22.36 7.10
CA PHE A 25 -7.59 -23.21 5.91
C PHE A 25 -8.30 -22.62 4.68
N ARG A 26 -8.30 -21.28 4.53
CA ARG A 26 -8.53 -20.71 3.20
C ARG A 26 -7.38 -21.12 2.28
N PRO A 27 -7.64 -21.80 1.15
CA PRO A 27 -6.58 -22.21 0.26
C PRO A 27 -5.79 -20.99 -0.18
N GLN A 28 -4.46 -21.02 0.00
CA GLN A 28 -3.61 -20.02 -0.63
C GLN A 28 -3.90 -20.01 -2.13
N VAL A 29 -3.94 -18.83 -2.75
CA VAL A 29 -3.97 -18.72 -4.21
C VAL A 29 -2.72 -19.44 -4.72
N LYS A 30 -2.93 -20.66 -5.25
CA LYS A 30 -1.88 -21.46 -5.87
C LYS A 30 -1.64 -20.86 -7.24
N LEU A 31 -0.45 -20.32 -7.43
CA LEU A 31 -0.04 -19.83 -8.74
C LEU A 31 0.16 -21.02 -9.67
N PRO A 32 -0.32 -20.94 -10.92
CA PRO A 32 -0.12 -22.00 -11.89
C PRO A 32 1.36 -22.17 -12.25
N LYS A 33 1.71 -23.34 -12.78
CA LYS A 33 3.10 -23.75 -13.04
C LYS A 33 3.36 -24.15 -14.49
N GLY A 34 2.35 -24.09 -15.35
CA GLY A 34 2.51 -24.36 -16.78
C GLY A 34 3.38 -23.32 -17.49
N GLU A 35 3.57 -23.51 -18.80
CA GLU A 35 4.27 -22.55 -19.64
C GLU A 35 3.36 -21.33 -19.93
N PRO A 36 3.88 -20.09 -19.80
CA PRO A 36 3.11 -18.91 -20.15
C PRO A 36 3.00 -18.74 -21.66
N ARG A 37 1.84 -18.28 -22.12
CA ARG A 37 1.63 -17.75 -23.48
C ARG A 37 1.34 -16.27 -23.42
N GLU A 38 1.80 -15.51 -24.40
CA GLU A 38 1.46 -14.09 -24.51
C GLU A 38 0.02 -13.92 -25.03
N GLU A 39 -0.70 -12.96 -24.46
CA GLU A 39 -2.02 -12.55 -24.89
C GLU A 39 -2.12 -11.03 -24.82
N LYS A 40 -2.74 -10.42 -25.83
CA LYS A 40 -3.00 -8.98 -25.83
C LYS A 40 -4.39 -8.73 -25.29
N ILE A 41 -4.48 -7.91 -24.23
CA ILE A 41 -5.75 -7.53 -23.63
C ILE A 41 -6.02 -6.05 -23.79
N MET A 42 -7.30 -5.69 -23.84
CA MET A 42 -7.75 -4.31 -23.71
C MET A 42 -7.99 -4.02 -22.23
N ILE A 43 -7.22 -3.09 -21.65
CA ILE A 43 -7.35 -2.73 -20.23
C ILE A 43 -8.30 -1.55 -20.02
N GLU A 44 -8.34 -0.63 -20.98
CA GLU A 44 -9.20 0.55 -21.04
C GLU A 44 -9.51 0.83 -22.51
N GLU A 45 -10.54 1.64 -22.77
CA GLU A 45 -10.88 2.05 -24.13
C GLU A 45 -9.67 2.69 -24.82
N GLY A 46 -9.21 2.07 -25.91
CA GLY A 46 -8.04 2.51 -26.67
C GLY A 46 -6.67 2.19 -26.07
N LYS A 47 -6.57 1.43 -24.98
CA LYS A 47 -5.30 0.96 -24.41
C LYS A 47 -5.20 -0.56 -24.37
N GLU A 48 -4.18 -1.06 -25.05
CA GLU A 48 -3.83 -2.49 -25.08
C GLU A 48 -2.56 -2.74 -24.25
N GLN A 49 -2.50 -3.91 -23.61
CA GLN A 49 -1.32 -4.38 -22.90
C GLN A 49 -1.10 -5.85 -23.24
N ASN A 50 0.16 -6.20 -23.47
CA ASN A 50 0.57 -7.59 -23.56
C ASN A 50 0.68 -8.15 -22.13
N ILE A 51 -0.02 -9.25 -21.89
CA ILE A 51 0.05 -10.01 -20.65
C ILE A 51 0.45 -11.45 -20.96
N LEU A 52 0.69 -12.21 -19.90
CA LEU A 52 0.94 -13.64 -19.95
C LEU A 52 -0.31 -14.38 -19.46
N VAL A 53 -0.50 -15.60 -19.96
CA VAL A 53 -1.54 -16.52 -19.51
C VAL A 53 -0.91 -17.88 -19.24
N THR A 54 -1.08 -18.39 -18.03
CA THR A 54 -0.62 -19.73 -17.64
C THR A 54 -1.79 -20.50 -17.03
N ASP A 55 -2.10 -21.68 -17.57
CA ASP A 55 -3.23 -22.52 -17.13
C ASP A 55 -4.57 -21.74 -17.02
N GLY A 56 -4.79 -20.80 -17.94
CA GLY A 56 -5.98 -19.94 -17.97
C GLY A 56 -5.95 -18.72 -17.03
N VAL A 57 -4.90 -18.56 -16.21
CA VAL A 57 -4.74 -17.41 -15.32
C VAL A 57 -3.92 -16.33 -16.02
N LYS A 58 -4.48 -15.12 -16.10
CA LYS A 58 -3.82 -13.92 -16.61
C LYS A 58 -2.80 -13.38 -15.58
N HIS A 59 -1.66 -12.88 -16.05
CA HIS A 59 -0.66 -12.21 -15.21
C HIS A 59 0.21 -11.26 -16.03
N SER A 60 0.67 -10.15 -15.43
CA SER A 60 1.54 -9.15 -16.08
C SER A 60 3.01 -9.26 -15.66
N ILE A 61 3.33 -10.21 -14.77
CA ILE A 61 4.68 -10.46 -14.24
C ILE A 61 4.95 -11.98 -14.15
N PRO A 62 6.21 -12.44 -14.18
CA PRO A 62 6.51 -13.85 -14.02
C PRO A 62 6.03 -14.38 -12.66
N LEU A 63 5.20 -15.43 -12.66
CA LEU A 63 4.59 -15.98 -11.45
C LEU A 63 5.61 -16.52 -10.43
N ASN A 64 6.79 -16.94 -10.89
CA ASN A 64 7.89 -17.42 -10.04
C ASN A 64 8.59 -16.28 -9.27
N GLU A 65 8.36 -15.02 -9.62
CA GLU A 65 8.83 -13.87 -8.85
C GLU A 65 7.92 -13.54 -7.66
N ILE A 66 6.71 -14.10 -7.62
CA ILE A 66 5.78 -13.92 -6.51
C ILE A 66 6.08 -14.98 -5.46
N ILE A 67 6.54 -14.54 -4.29
CA ILE A 67 6.98 -15.41 -3.20
C ILE A 67 6.05 -15.30 -1.98
N SER A 68 6.14 -16.28 -1.08
CA SER A 68 5.45 -16.20 0.21
C SER A 68 6.17 -15.22 1.14
N GLY A 69 5.41 -14.33 1.79
CA GLY A 69 5.89 -13.49 2.88
C GLY A 69 5.90 -14.21 4.23
N GLY A 70 5.40 -15.45 4.30
CA GLY A 70 5.28 -16.25 5.53
C GLY A 70 3.82 -16.44 5.98
N PRO A 71 3.08 -15.36 6.27
CA PRO A 71 1.66 -15.45 6.59
C PRO A 71 0.83 -16.05 5.45
N PRO A 72 -0.26 -16.79 5.76
CA PRO A 72 -1.25 -17.16 4.74
C PRO A 72 -2.05 -15.94 4.28
N LYS A 73 -2.91 -16.13 3.26
CA LYS A 73 -3.95 -15.16 2.89
C LYS A 73 -4.76 -14.78 4.14
N ASP A 74 -4.98 -13.49 4.35
CA ASP A 74 -5.60 -12.91 5.54
C ASP A 74 -4.87 -13.19 6.88
N GLY A 75 -3.66 -13.76 6.85
CA GLY A 75 -2.84 -14.01 8.04
C GLY A 75 -2.39 -12.73 8.75
N ILE A 76 -2.32 -11.63 8.00
CA ILE A 76 -2.24 -10.27 8.52
C ILE A 76 -3.64 -9.65 8.30
N PRO A 77 -4.50 -9.59 9.34
CA PRO A 77 -5.89 -9.19 9.14
C PRO A 77 -5.96 -7.71 8.74
N SER A 78 -6.71 -7.38 7.68
CA SER A 78 -7.02 -6.00 7.33
C SER A 78 -7.95 -5.35 8.37
N VAL A 79 -8.00 -4.01 8.40
CA VAL A 79 -8.99 -3.26 9.19
C VAL A 79 -10.11 -2.79 8.26
N ASP A 80 -11.29 -3.40 8.33
CA ASP A 80 -12.36 -3.14 7.36
C ASP A 80 -13.41 -2.12 7.81
N ASN A 81 -13.40 -1.75 9.08
CA ASN A 81 -14.27 -0.74 9.67
C ASN A 81 -13.47 0.02 10.75
N PRO A 82 -12.47 0.81 10.36
CA PRO A 82 -11.61 1.49 11.31
C PRO A 82 -12.42 2.44 12.19
N LYS A 83 -12.12 2.41 13.49
CA LYS A 83 -12.64 3.39 14.45
C LYS A 83 -11.66 4.54 14.57
N PHE A 84 -12.18 5.73 14.81
CA PHE A 84 -11.38 6.94 14.94
C PHE A 84 -11.64 7.62 16.29
N MET A 85 -10.60 8.28 16.80
CA MET A 85 -10.62 9.05 18.02
C MET A 85 -10.11 10.47 17.77
N ALA A 86 -10.41 11.38 18.71
CA ALA A 86 -9.90 12.74 18.66
C ALA A 86 -8.38 12.78 18.96
N VAL A 87 -7.70 13.80 18.45
CA VAL A 87 -6.28 14.09 18.75
C VAL A 87 -5.99 14.10 20.26
N SER A 88 -6.89 14.66 21.06
CA SER A 88 -6.72 14.74 22.52
C SER A 88 -6.63 13.37 23.19
N GLU A 89 -7.41 12.40 22.72
CA GLU A 89 -7.38 11.01 23.21
C GLU A 89 -6.12 10.28 22.69
N ALA A 90 -5.80 10.45 21.41
CA ALA A 90 -4.64 9.82 20.79
C ALA A 90 -3.31 10.27 21.42
N ASN A 91 -3.22 11.50 21.92
CA ASN A 91 -2.05 12.01 22.65
C ASN A 91 -1.68 11.16 23.88
N GLY A 92 -2.62 10.37 24.43
CA GLY A 92 -2.34 9.48 25.55
C GLY A 92 -1.41 8.31 25.20
N TRP A 93 -1.23 7.98 23.91
CA TRP A 93 -0.46 6.82 23.50
C TRP A 93 0.42 7.05 22.25
N LEU A 94 0.07 7.99 21.38
CA LEU A 94 0.79 8.28 20.14
C LEU A 94 1.70 9.50 20.35
N LYS A 95 3.01 9.31 20.17
CA LYS A 95 4.01 10.38 20.36
C LYS A 95 4.20 11.21 19.09
N ASP A 96 4.69 12.43 19.26
CA ASP A 96 4.84 13.40 18.16
C ASP A 96 5.76 12.92 17.03
N ALA A 97 6.80 12.15 17.38
CA ALA A 97 7.75 11.61 16.40
C ALA A 97 7.19 10.41 15.61
N GLU A 98 6.03 9.88 15.98
CA GLU A 98 5.47 8.69 15.34
C GLU A 98 5.04 9.01 13.91
N PRO A 99 5.53 8.27 12.90
CA PRO A 99 5.11 8.44 11.52
C PRO A 99 3.73 7.82 11.29
N GLY A 100 3.06 8.32 10.27
CA GLY A 100 1.80 7.78 9.78
C GLY A 100 1.47 8.27 8.40
N LEU A 101 0.44 7.65 7.82
CA LEU A 101 -0.17 8.13 6.60
C LEU A 101 -1.28 9.12 6.97
N ALA A 102 -1.35 10.24 6.29
CA ALA A 102 -2.40 11.24 6.46
C ALA A 102 -3.20 11.36 5.17
N PHE A 103 -4.53 11.37 5.31
CA PHE A 103 -5.46 11.57 4.21
C PHE A 103 -6.51 12.60 4.60
N SER A 104 -6.89 13.44 3.65
CA SER A 104 -7.92 14.46 3.86
C SER A 104 -8.93 14.41 2.72
N ARG A 105 -10.21 14.49 3.07
CA ARG A 105 -11.31 14.69 2.12
C ARG A 105 -12.30 15.64 2.75
N GLY A 106 -12.69 16.68 2.01
CA GLY A 106 -13.54 17.75 2.52
C GLY A 106 -12.99 18.33 3.81
N ASN A 107 -13.78 18.25 4.89
CA ASN A 107 -13.40 18.74 6.22
C ASN A 107 -12.93 17.62 7.15
N THR A 108 -12.83 16.38 6.64
CA THR A 108 -12.40 15.23 7.42
C THR A 108 -10.92 14.94 7.17
N HIS A 109 -10.12 15.05 8.23
CA HIS A 109 -8.69 14.79 8.21
C HIS A 109 -8.38 13.56 9.04
N ARG A 110 -7.78 12.53 8.44
CA ARG A 110 -7.47 11.26 9.11
C ARG A 110 -5.97 11.00 9.15
N PHE A 111 -5.53 10.47 10.28
CA PHE A 111 -4.18 9.98 10.48
C PHE A 111 -4.21 8.48 10.79
N TYR A 112 -3.41 7.71 10.06
CA TYR A 112 -3.26 6.26 10.18
C TYR A 112 -1.86 5.95 10.72
N PRO A 113 -1.71 5.71 12.03
CA PRO A 113 -0.41 5.53 12.66
C PRO A 113 0.29 4.27 12.16
N TYR A 114 1.60 4.35 11.90
CA TYR A 114 2.39 3.18 11.52
C TYR A 114 2.45 2.13 12.63
N GLN A 115 2.34 2.54 13.90
CA GLN A 115 2.17 1.63 15.04
C GLN A 115 0.99 0.65 14.89
N ILE A 116 -0.01 1.00 14.08
CA ILE A 116 -1.14 0.13 13.74
C ILE A 116 -0.94 -0.48 12.35
N LEU A 117 -0.60 0.33 11.34
CA LEU A 117 -0.47 -0.15 9.96
C LEU A 117 0.56 -1.27 9.80
N VAL A 118 1.64 -1.29 10.59
CA VAL A 118 2.63 -2.38 10.57
C VAL A 118 2.04 -3.76 10.90
N TRP A 119 0.91 -3.82 11.60
CA TRP A 119 0.25 -5.06 12.01
C TRP A 119 -0.92 -5.48 11.10
N HIS A 120 -1.32 -4.61 10.19
CA HIS A 120 -2.54 -4.77 9.40
C HIS A 120 -2.33 -4.62 7.90
N GLU A 121 -1.36 -3.79 7.50
CA GLU A 121 -0.96 -3.46 6.12
C GLU A 121 -2.06 -2.84 5.24
N ILE A 122 -3.34 -3.10 5.52
CA ILE A 122 -4.51 -2.66 4.75
C ILE A 122 -5.59 -2.15 5.70
N VAL A 123 -6.14 -0.98 5.39
CA VAL A 123 -7.37 -0.45 5.99
C VAL A 123 -8.36 -0.13 4.87
N ASN A 124 -9.51 -0.80 4.87
CA ASN A 124 -10.65 -0.45 4.03
C ASN A 124 -11.50 0.56 4.79
N ASP A 125 -11.37 1.84 4.44
CA ASP A 125 -11.98 2.94 5.19
C ASP A 125 -13.08 3.63 4.37
N SER A 126 -13.99 4.34 5.04
CA SER A 126 -15.00 5.21 4.43
C SER A 126 -14.93 6.61 5.04
N ILE A 127 -14.67 7.60 4.20
CA ILE A 127 -14.53 9.01 4.58
C ILE A 127 -15.47 9.84 3.72
N GLU A 128 -16.33 10.63 4.39
CA GLU A 128 -17.39 11.43 3.75
C GLU A 128 -18.26 10.63 2.76
N GLY A 129 -18.59 9.38 3.11
CA GLY A 129 -19.45 8.50 2.30
C GLY A 129 -18.73 7.76 1.16
N GLU A 130 -17.44 7.99 0.97
CA GLU A 130 -16.64 7.37 -0.08
C GLU A 130 -15.59 6.43 0.49
N ARG A 131 -15.50 5.21 -0.07
CA ARG A 131 -14.46 4.25 0.30
C ARG A 131 -13.09 4.70 -0.19
N ILE A 132 -12.09 4.44 0.63
CA ILE A 132 -10.67 4.54 0.29
C ILE A 132 -9.94 3.27 0.74
N LEU A 133 -8.85 2.96 0.07
CA LEU A 133 -7.96 1.86 0.42
C LEU A 133 -6.63 2.44 0.91
N VAL A 134 -6.37 2.33 2.22
CA VAL A 134 -5.08 2.70 2.82
C VAL A 134 -4.22 1.45 2.89
N THR A 135 -2.99 1.55 2.39
CA THR A 135 -2.06 0.42 2.32
C THR A 135 -0.70 0.82 2.88
N TYR A 136 0.00 -0.12 3.50
CA TYR A 136 1.34 0.08 4.03
C TYR A 136 2.15 -1.21 3.92
N CYS A 137 3.32 -1.13 3.28
CA CYS A 137 4.29 -2.22 3.27
C CYS A 137 5.44 -1.86 4.23
N PRO A 138 5.57 -2.56 5.37
CA PRO A 138 6.59 -2.24 6.36
C PRO A 138 8.02 -2.55 5.90
N LEU A 139 8.19 -3.48 4.95
CA LEU A 139 9.50 -3.82 4.39
C LEU A 139 10.06 -2.70 3.50
N CYS A 140 9.18 -1.96 2.84
CA CYS A 140 9.54 -0.98 1.82
C CYS A 140 9.31 0.48 2.25
N LEU A 141 8.79 0.70 3.46
CA LEU A 141 8.30 2.00 3.95
C LEU A 141 7.37 2.70 2.93
N SER A 142 6.55 1.92 2.23
CA SER A 142 5.64 2.43 1.20
C SER A 142 4.22 2.49 1.73
N GLY A 143 3.65 3.69 1.77
CA GLY A 143 2.29 3.97 2.24
C GLY A 143 1.49 4.69 1.17
N PHE A 144 0.32 4.14 0.80
CA PHE A 144 -0.51 4.71 -0.27
C PHE A 144 -1.98 4.71 0.09
N VAL A 145 -2.69 5.71 -0.40
CA VAL A 145 -4.15 5.74 -0.41
C VAL A 145 -4.63 5.62 -1.85
N PHE A 146 -5.50 4.66 -2.11
CA PHE A 146 -6.10 4.43 -3.42
C PHE A 146 -7.61 4.64 -3.39
N ASP A 147 -8.16 5.01 -4.55
CA ASP A 147 -9.59 4.85 -4.84
C ASP A 147 -9.85 3.40 -5.22
N PRO A 148 -10.59 2.61 -4.43
CA PRO A 148 -10.75 1.17 -4.64
C PRO A 148 -11.84 0.86 -5.68
N VAL A 149 -11.95 1.68 -6.74
CA VAL A 149 -12.84 1.44 -7.86
C VAL A 149 -12.12 0.56 -8.88
N VAL A 150 -12.69 -0.62 -9.13
CA VAL A 150 -12.22 -1.59 -10.11
C VAL A 150 -13.33 -1.77 -11.14
N LYS A 151 -13.07 -1.38 -12.39
CA LYS A 151 -14.05 -1.43 -13.49
C LYS A 151 -15.43 -0.83 -13.14
N GLY A 152 -15.42 0.31 -12.44
CA GLY A 152 -16.63 1.04 -12.06
C GLY A 152 -17.29 0.61 -10.75
N GLU A 153 -16.77 -0.41 -10.07
CA GLU A 153 -17.32 -0.91 -8.81
C GLU A 153 -16.32 -0.72 -7.66
N ARG A 154 -16.81 -0.30 -6.49
CA ARG A 154 -15.99 -0.20 -5.28
C ARG A 154 -15.81 -1.60 -4.68
N VAL A 155 -14.57 -2.03 -4.50
CA VAL A 155 -14.23 -3.33 -3.92
C VAL A 155 -13.45 -3.19 -2.59
N GLU A 156 -13.37 -4.26 -1.83
CA GLU A 156 -12.56 -4.35 -0.62
C GLU A 156 -11.32 -5.21 -0.87
N PHE A 157 -10.23 -4.89 -0.18
CA PHE A 157 -8.96 -5.58 -0.32
C PHE A 157 -8.57 -6.30 0.97
N GLY A 158 -7.78 -7.36 0.83
CA GLY A 158 -7.14 -8.06 1.94
C GLY A 158 -5.67 -8.36 1.65
N THR A 159 -4.97 -8.88 2.66
CA THR A 159 -3.56 -9.24 2.54
C THR A 159 -3.44 -10.64 1.92
N SER A 160 -2.63 -10.79 0.87
CA SER A 160 -2.50 -12.09 0.20
C SER A 160 -1.51 -13.04 0.89
N GLY A 161 -0.67 -12.51 1.79
CA GLY A 161 0.49 -13.20 2.35
C GLY A 161 1.64 -13.37 1.35
N LYS A 162 1.58 -12.72 0.19
CA LYS A 162 2.59 -12.79 -0.88
C LYS A 162 3.35 -11.49 -1.03
N LEU A 163 4.53 -11.58 -1.60
CA LEU A 163 5.40 -10.47 -1.95
C LEU A 163 5.80 -10.57 -3.42
N TRP A 164 5.99 -9.41 -4.06
CA TRP A 164 6.66 -9.29 -5.34
C TRP A 164 7.67 -8.15 -5.26
N LYS A 165 8.93 -8.41 -5.61
CA LYS A 165 10.06 -7.50 -5.35
C LYS A 165 10.06 -6.94 -3.91
N SER A 166 9.80 -7.83 -2.95
CA SER A 166 9.67 -7.55 -1.50
C SER A 166 8.58 -6.57 -1.08
N ASN A 167 7.75 -6.12 -2.03
CA ASN A 167 6.64 -5.25 -1.76
C ASN A 167 5.34 -6.04 -1.58
N LEU A 168 4.40 -5.45 -0.83
CA LEU A 168 3.11 -6.02 -0.51
C LEU A 168 2.33 -6.40 -1.78
N VAL A 169 1.88 -7.66 -1.84
CA VAL A 169 0.85 -8.09 -2.79
C VAL A 169 -0.48 -8.20 -2.03
N MET A 170 -1.45 -7.43 -2.47
CA MET A 170 -2.82 -7.42 -1.96
C MET A 170 -3.68 -8.38 -2.78
N TYR A 171 -4.91 -8.64 -2.35
CA TYR A 171 -5.93 -9.22 -3.21
C TYR A 171 -7.25 -8.46 -3.07
N ASP A 172 -8.04 -8.38 -4.14
CA ASP A 172 -9.41 -7.89 -4.04
C ASP A 172 -10.36 -9.04 -3.68
N ARG A 173 -11.27 -8.82 -2.74
CA ARG A 173 -12.18 -9.86 -2.22
C ARG A 173 -13.27 -10.27 -3.21
N LYS A 174 -13.44 -9.53 -4.30
CA LYS A 174 -14.50 -9.78 -5.28
C LYS A 174 -14.09 -10.83 -6.32
N THR A 175 -12.85 -10.76 -6.80
CA THR A 175 -12.34 -11.59 -7.90
C THR A 175 -11.14 -12.44 -7.49
N ASP A 176 -10.61 -12.23 -6.29
CA ASP A 176 -9.36 -12.85 -5.83
C ASP A 176 -8.14 -12.56 -6.72
N SER A 177 -8.20 -11.49 -7.53
CA SER A 177 -7.03 -11.03 -8.29
C SER A 177 -5.98 -10.49 -7.33
N LEU A 178 -4.70 -10.68 -7.66
CA LEU A 178 -3.57 -10.18 -6.89
C LEU A 178 -3.13 -8.82 -7.41
N TRP A 179 -2.84 -7.89 -6.50
CA TRP A 179 -2.51 -6.51 -6.81
C TRP A 179 -1.15 -6.14 -6.21
N SER A 180 -0.26 -5.60 -7.03
CA SER A 180 1.01 -5.04 -6.57
C SER A 180 0.75 -3.66 -5.96
N GLN A 181 1.08 -3.48 -4.67
CA GLN A 181 0.91 -2.19 -4.01
C GLN A 181 1.78 -1.11 -4.70
N ILE A 182 3.06 -1.39 -4.97
CA ILE A 182 3.99 -0.41 -5.55
C ILE A 182 3.66 -0.02 -7.00
N LEU A 183 2.93 -0.85 -7.74
CA LEU A 183 2.41 -0.47 -9.06
C LEU A 183 1.01 0.14 -8.99
N GLY A 184 0.27 -0.12 -7.92
CA GLY A 184 -1.17 0.11 -7.87
C GLY A 184 -1.93 -0.68 -8.95
N GLU A 185 -1.43 -1.84 -9.37
CA GLU A 185 -1.92 -2.60 -10.54
C GLU A 185 -2.24 -4.04 -10.16
N ALA A 186 -3.31 -4.60 -10.74
CA ALA A 186 -3.57 -6.04 -10.71
C ALA A 186 -2.52 -6.78 -11.56
N ILE A 187 -1.79 -7.69 -10.94
CA ILE A 187 -0.67 -8.40 -11.54
C ILE A 187 -0.98 -9.88 -11.85
N VAL A 188 -2.01 -10.45 -11.23
CA VAL A 188 -2.47 -11.84 -11.48
C VAL A 188 -3.98 -11.91 -11.32
N GLY A 189 -4.66 -12.70 -12.15
CA GLY A 189 -6.10 -12.95 -12.05
C GLY A 189 -6.92 -12.17 -13.06
N GLU A 190 -8.24 -12.18 -12.88
CA GLU A 190 -9.20 -11.62 -13.83
C GLU A 190 -8.98 -10.13 -14.10
N MET A 191 -8.54 -9.39 -13.08
CA MET A 191 -8.35 -7.94 -13.14
C MET A 191 -6.97 -7.52 -13.69
N THR A 192 -6.10 -8.45 -14.09
CA THR A 192 -4.73 -8.16 -14.55
C THR A 192 -4.66 -6.96 -15.51
N GLY A 193 -3.76 -6.00 -15.24
CA GLY A 193 -3.54 -4.79 -16.02
C GLY A 193 -4.38 -3.57 -15.57
N ILE A 194 -5.42 -3.78 -14.75
CA ILE A 194 -6.20 -2.67 -14.18
C ILE A 194 -5.40 -1.95 -13.10
N LYS A 195 -5.44 -0.62 -13.12
CA LYS A 195 -4.76 0.26 -12.15
C LYS A 195 -5.74 0.94 -11.21
N LEU A 196 -5.37 1.04 -9.95
CA LEU A 196 -6.04 1.85 -8.95
C LEU A 196 -5.56 3.30 -9.06
N LYS A 197 -6.49 4.24 -8.90
CA LYS A 197 -6.16 5.66 -8.83
C LYS A 197 -5.53 5.97 -7.48
N LEU A 198 -4.30 6.49 -7.45
CA LEU A 198 -3.71 7.06 -6.25
C LEU A 198 -4.47 8.32 -5.83
N LEU A 199 -4.73 8.44 -4.53
CA LEU A 199 -5.33 9.60 -3.90
C LEU A 199 -4.26 10.42 -3.18
N GLU A 200 -4.53 11.72 -3.03
CA GLU A 200 -3.61 12.64 -2.41
C GLU A 200 -3.48 12.39 -0.89
N SER A 201 -2.36 11.79 -0.51
CA SER A 201 -1.98 11.51 0.87
C SER A 201 -0.56 12.02 1.18
N ASP A 202 -0.26 12.20 2.46
CA ASP A 202 1.07 12.57 2.94
C ASP A 202 1.59 11.54 3.94
N LEU A 203 2.89 11.23 3.90
CA LEU A 203 3.57 10.46 4.94
C LEU A 203 4.27 11.46 5.85
N LEU A 204 3.82 11.59 7.10
CA LEU A 204 4.38 12.57 8.01
C LEU A 204 4.30 12.16 9.48
N ARG A 205 4.93 12.98 10.33
CA ARG A 205 4.93 12.79 11.77
C ARG A 205 3.62 13.25 12.39
N TYR A 206 3.11 12.50 13.35
CA TYR A 206 1.88 12.81 14.07
C TYR A 206 1.91 14.22 14.69
N GLY A 207 3.05 14.62 15.24
CA GLY A 207 3.23 15.93 15.86
C GLY A 207 3.01 17.10 14.90
N ASP A 208 3.43 16.97 13.65
CA ASP A 208 3.26 18.02 12.64
C ASP A 208 1.85 17.98 12.05
N TRP A 209 1.32 16.77 11.86
CA TRP A 209 -0.07 16.58 11.41
C TRP A 209 -1.07 17.21 12.38
N LYS A 210 -0.95 16.93 13.69
CA LYS A 210 -1.93 17.36 14.70
C LYS A 210 -1.88 18.87 14.98
N LYS A 211 -0.74 19.53 14.73
CA LYS A 211 -0.63 21.00 14.78
C LYS A 211 -1.50 21.63 13.69
N LYS A 212 -1.44 21.06 12.47
CA LYS A 212 -2.22 21.54 11.32
C LYS A 212 -3.70 21.16 11.40
N PHE A 213 -3.99 19.96 11.92
CA PHE A 213 -5.34 19.41 12.01
C PHE A 213 -5.70 19.06 13.46
N PRO A 214 -5.89 20.06 14.35
CA PRO A 214 -6.17 19.80 15.77
C PRO A 214 -7.52 19.13 16.02
N GLN A 215 -8.46 19.28 15.07
CA GLN A 215 -9.77 18.60 15.07
C GLN A 215 -9.77 17.31 14.23
N GLY A 216 -8.59 16.86 13.81
CA GLY A 216 -8.44 15.65 13.02
C GLY A 216 -8.79 14.38 13.81
N GLN A 217 -8.95 13.30 13.06
CA GLN A 217 -9.31 11.97 13.54
C GLN A 217 -8.11 11.03 13.43
N VAL A 218 -7.73 10.37 14.53
CA VAL A 218 -6.65 9.39 14.56
C VAL A 218 -7.24 8.00 14.59
N MET A 219 -6.74 7.08 13.77
CA MET A 219 -7.19 5.69 13.79
C MET A 219 -6.92 5.06 15.17
N SER A 220 -7.96 4.46 15.74
CA SER A 220 -7.94 3.81 17.04
C SER A 220 -7.23 2.44 16.99
N ARG A 221 -6.68 2.02 18.13
CA ARG A 221 -6.20 0.65 18.36
C ARG A 221 -7.32 -0.39 18.47
N ASP A 222 -8.59 0.05 18.52
CA ASP A 222 -9.77 -0.82 18.43
C ASP A 222 -10.03 -1.20 16.96
N THR A 223 -9.24 -2.16 16.48
CA THR A 223 -9.25 -2.64 15.09
C THR A 223 -10.05 -3.94 14.90
N GLY A 224 -10.52 -4.54 15.99
CA GLY A 224 -11.07 -5.90 16.01
C GLY A 224 -10.02 -7.02 16.13
N ALA A 225 -8.72 -6.70 16.19
CA ALA A 225 -7.65 -7.67 16.43
C ALA A 225 -6.86 -7.34 17.70
N THR A 226 -6.40 -8.38 18.41
CA THR A 226 -5.44 -8.22 19.52
C THR A 226 -4.02 -8.24 18.97
N ARG A 227 -3.33 -7.10 19.08
CA ARG A 227 -1.93 -6.90 18.64
C ARG A 227 -1.18 -6.05 19.65
N PHE A 228 0.15 -6.13 19.61
CA PHE A 228 1.03 -5.31 20.44
C PHE A 228 1.30 -3.97 19.75
N TYR A 229 0.26 -3.14 19.59
CA TYR A 229 0.44 -1.82 18.98
C TYR A 229 1.44 -0.97 19.75
N GLY A 230 2.35 -0.32 19.00
CA GLY A 230 3.48 0.42 19.56
C GLY A 230 4.78 -0.39 19.64
N SER A 231 4.74 -1.70 19.43
CA SER A 231 5.90 -2.48 18.99
C SER A 231 5.71 -2.91 17.54
N SER A 232 6.82 -3.12 16.84
CA SER A 232 6.83 -3.60 15.46
C SER A 232 7.28 -5.07 15.45
N PRO A 233 6.59 -5.96 14.70
CA PRO A 233 7.04 -7.34 14.54
C PRO A 233 8.32 -7.45 13.70
N TYR A 234 8.74 -6.35 13.05
CA TYR A 234 9.93 -6.27 12.21
C TYR A 234 11.12 -5.55 12.89
N GLY A 235 10.98 -5.15 14.17
CA GLY A 235 11.93 -4.26 14.82
C GLY A 235 11.77 -2.81 14.38
N ASP A 236 12.83 -2.01 14.41
CA ASP A 236 12.78 -0.61 13.96
C ASP A 236 12.47 -0.53 12.45
N TYR A 237 11.98 0.62 11.98
CA TYR A 237 11.52 0.79 10.58
C TYR A 237 12.55 0.38 9.51
N PHE A 238 13.85 0.49 9.82
CA PHE A 238 14.95 0.16 8.90
C PHE A 238 15.52 -1.25 9.12
N SER A 239 15.21 -1.90 10.24
CA SER A 239 15.67 -3.26 10.54
C SER A 239 15.33 -4.32 9.48
N PRO A 240 14.16 -4.30 8.80
CA PRO A 240 13.84 -5.35 7.83
C PRO A 240 14.53 -5.19 6.47
N VAL A 241 15.30 -4.12 6.23
CA VAL A 241 15.84 -3.81 4.90
C VAL A 241 16.77 -4.90 4.38
N ASP A 242 17.70 -5.42 5.19
CA ASP A 242 18.61 -6.49 4.75
C ASP A 242 17.87 -7.77 4.38
N PHE A 243 16.86 -8.15 5.17
CA PHE A 243 15.99 -9.28 4.88
C PHE A 243 15.22 -9.05 3.56
N ALA A 244 14.63 -7.87 3.40
CA ALA A 244 13.86 -7.51 2.21
C ALA A 244 14.72 -7.46 0.95
N ILE A 245 15.98 -7.01 1.04
CA ILE A 245 16.94 -7.08 -0.07
C ILE A 245 17.23 -8.54 -0.43
N GLY A 246 17.47 -9.39 0.59
CA GLY A 246 17.72 -10.82 0.39
C GLY A 246 16.62 -11.54 -0.39
N LEU A 247 15.37 -11.09 -0.27
CA LEU A 247 14.22 -11.62 -1.02
C LEU A 247 14.18 -11.16 -2.50
N THR A 248 14.70 -9.97 -2.83
CA THR A 248 14.70 -9.47 -4.22
C THR A 248 15.95 -9.86 -4.99
N GLY A 249 17.10 -10.02 -4.30
CA GLY A 249 18.42 -10.12 -4.92
C GLY A 249 18.87 -8.86 -5.66
N SER A 250 18.06 -7.79 -5.68
CA SER A 250 18.34 -6.56 -6.40
C SER A 250 19.13 -5.60 -5.52
N ARG A 251 20.29 -5.17 -6.01
CA ARG A 251 21.08 -4.10 -5.41
C ARG A 251 21.42 -3.10 -6.49
N ASP A 252 21.00 -1.86 -6.27
CA ASP A 252 21.35 -0.75 -7.13
C ASP A 252 22.25 0.22 -6.35
N ALA A 253 23.51 0.32 -6.77
CA ALA A 253 24.54 1.08 -6.07
C ALA A 253 24.39 2.62 -6.16
N ARG A 254 23.38 3.13 -6.89
CA ARG A 254 23.21 4.58 -7.07
C ARG A 254 22.78 5.31 -5.80
N LEU A 255 22.14 4.62 -4.86
CA LEU A 255 21.73 5.08 -3.53
C LEU A 255 21.87 3.96 -2.50
N SER A 256 21.86 4.31 -1.21
CA SER A 256 21.72 3.29 -0.16
C SER A 256 20.35 2.61 -0.28
N PRO A 257 20.24 1.31 0.04
CA PRO A 257 18.98 0.57 -0.07
C PRO A 257 17.79 1.22 0.65
N GLU A 258 18.04 1.81 1.82
CA GLU A 258 17.08 2.46 2.71
C GLU A 258 16.80 3.93 2.35
N ALA A 259 17.46 4.47 1.31
CA ALA A 259 17.22 5.83 0.86
C ALA A 259 15.73 5.99 0.49
N PHE A 260 15.08 6.99 1.10
CA PHE A 260 13.67 7.25 0.86
C PHE A 260 13.49 8.11 -0.39
N ILE A 261 12.75 7.58 -1.36
CA ILE A 261 12.56 8.20 -2.66
C ILE A 261 11.09 8.44 -2.96
N PHE A 262 10.85 9.34 -3.90
CA PHE A 262 9.58 9.50 -4.60
C PHE A 262 9.76 9.07 -6.05
N GLY A 263 9.01 8.04 -6.46
CA GLY A 263 8.99 7.51 -7.81
C GLY A 263 7.80 7.99 -8.63
N ILE A 264 7.99 8.22 -9.92
CA ILE A 264 6.93 8.44 -10.90
C ILE A 264 7.18 7.59 -12.15
N VAL A 265 6.08 7.26 -12.83
CA VAL A 265 6.12 6.64 -14.16
C VAL A 265 5.29 7.49 -15.11
N ILE A 266 5.92 8.00 -16.18
CA ILE A 266 5.27 8.79 -17.23
C ILE A 266 5.68 8.18 -18.56
N ASN A 267 4.73 7.91 -19.45
CA ASN A 267 4.97 7.27 -20.75
C ASN A 267 5.89 6.03 -20.64
N GLU A 268 5.59 5.17 -19.66
CA GLU A 268 6.34 3.92 -19.36
C GLU A 268 7.80 4.11 -18.92
N LYS A 269 8.28 5.35 -18.78
CA LYS A 269 9.59 5.67 -18.22
C LYS A 269 9.45 6.03 -16.75
N ALA A 270 10.33 5.44 -15.94
CA ALA A 270 10.37 5.66 -14.50
C ALA A 270 11.43 6.70 -14.14
N LYS A 271 11.14 7.54 -13.14
CA LYS A 271 12.12 8.44 -12.50
C LYS A 271 11.91 8.45 -11.01
N ALA A 272 12.99 8.49 -10.25
CA ALA A 272 13.00 8.61 -8.81
C ALA A 272 13.67 9.92 -8.38
N TYR A 273 13.20 10.49 -7.27
CA TYR A 273 13.77 11.66 -6.63
C TYR A 273 14.11 11.30 -5.19
N LEU A 274 15.38 11.47 -4.80
CA LEU A 274 15.80 11.36 -3.41
C LEU A 274 15.15 12.49 -2.61
N VAL A 275 14.33 12.14 -1.63
CA VAL A 275 13.51 13.12 -0.88
C VAL A 275 14.39 14.13 -0.15
N ASP A 276 15.51 13.68 0.43
CA ASP A 276 16.46 14.55 1.13
C ASP A 276 17.15 15.56 0.20
N ALA A 277 17.39 15.20 -1.06
CA ALA A 277 17.94 16.12 -2.05
C ALA A 277 16.95 17.25 -2.37
N VAL A 278 15.67 16.91 -2.49
CA VAL A 278 14.59 17.90 -2.70
C VAL A 278 14.44 18.79 -1.47
N LYS A 279 14.40 18.22 -0.25
CA LYS A 279 14.34 19.00 1.00
C LYS A 279 15.51 19.99 1.11
N SER A 280 16.71 19.55 0.75
CA SER A 280 17.92 20.38 0.78
C SER A 280 17.86 21.56 -0.18
N LYS A 281 17.22 21.39 -1.35
CA LYS A 281 16.99 22.44 -2.34
C LYS A 281 15.78 23.33 -2.00
N GLY A 282 14.81 22.79 -1.28
CA GLY A 282 13.51 23.41 -0.99
C GLY A 282 12.49 23.23 -2.12
N GLU A 283 12.90 23.43 -3.37
CA GLU A 283 12.08 23.19 -4.55
C GLU A 283 12.94 22.67 -5.71
N VAL A 284 12.38 21.75 -6.50
CA VAL A 284 12.98 21.19 -7.70
C VAL A 284 11.94 21.24 -8.83
N GLU A 285 12.25 21.94 -9.91
CA GLU A 285 11.52 21.83 -11.17
C GLU A 285 12.28 20.89 -12.12
N ASP A 286 11.54 20.03 -12.81
CA ASP A 286 12.08 19.03 -13.71
C ASP A 286 11.16 18.83 -14.92
N ASP A 287 11.74 18.49 -16.06
CA ASP A 287 11.00 18.15 -17.27
C ASP A 287 11.24 16.67 -17.58
N PHE A 288 10.21 15.85 -17.42
CA PHE A 288 10.32 14.41 -17.59
C PHE A 288 9.25 13.91 -18.56
N GLN A 289 9.70 13.33 -19.67
CA GLN A 289 8.82 12.82 -20.73
C GLN A 289 7.82 13.87 -21.26
N GLY A 290 8.25 15.14 -21.33
CA GLY A 290 7.42 16.27 -21.79
C GLY A 290 6.40 16.76 -20.75
N VAL A 291 6.50 16.28 -19.50
CA VAL A 291 5.68 16.74 -18.38
C VAL A 291 6.56 17.52 -17.41
N LYS A 292 6.15 18.76 -17.11
CA LYS A 292 6.78 19.58 -16.08
C LYS A 292 6.34 19.11 -14.69
N ILE A 293 7.30 18.67 -13.91
CA ILE A 293 7.14 18.18 -12.54
C ILE A 293 7.79 19.18 -11.58
N ILE A 294 7.09 19.50 -10.50
CA ILE A 294 7.58 20.38 -9.44
C ILE A 294 7.52 19.60 -8.14
N LEU A 295 8.65 19.46 -7.43
CA LEU A 295 8.70 18.90 -6.10
C LEU A 295 9.03 20.02 -5.12
N ARG A 296 8.21 20.18 -4.08
CA ARG A 296 8.33 21.28 -3.12
C ARG A 296 8.29 20.77 -1.69
N HIS A 297 9.23 21.22 -0.87
CA HIS A 297 9.26 20.95 0.56
C HIS A 297 8.32 21.89 1.31
N ASP A 298 7.24 21.34 1.85
CA ASP A 298 6.39 21.99 2.84
C ASP A 298 7.10 21.92 4.20
N LYS A 299 7.70 23.04 4.61
CA LYS A 299 8.47 23.15 5.87
C LYS A 299 7.61 23.06 7.12
N GLU A 300 6.31 23.36 7.03
CA GLU A 300 5.41 23.31 8.19
C GLU A 300 5.11 21.86 8.57
N LEU A 301 4.89 21.02 7.55
CA LEU A 301 4.58 19.60 7.72
C LEU A 301 5.81 18.68 7.58
N ASP A 302 6.95 19.24 7.20
CA ASP A 302 8.18 18.53 6.83
C ASP A 302 7.99 17.42 5.77
N VAL A 303 7.14 17.70 4.76
CA VAL A 303 6.85 16.78 3.65
C VAL A 303 7.28 17.38 2.32
N VAL A 304 7.71 16.53 1.40
CA VAL A 304 7.82 16.92 -0.01
C VAL A 304 6.49 16.60 -0.68
N ARG A 305 5.97 17.51 -1.50
CA ARG A 305 4.82 17.28 -2.36
C ARG A 305 5.20 17.48 -3.82
N MET A 306 4.55 16.72 -4.68
CA MET A 306 4.81 16.74 -6.11
C MET A 306 3.60 17.31 -6.86
N PHE A 307 3.87 18.09 -7.89
CA PHE A 307 2.88 18.74 -8.73
C PHE A 307 3.23 18.54 -10.19
N LYS A 308 2.21 18.36 -11.02
CA LYS A 308 2.30 18.47 -12.46
C LYS A 308 1.88 19.88 -12.87
N LYS A 309 2.70 20.56 -13.66
CA LYS A 309 2.31 21.83 -14.28
C LYS A 309 1.55 21.56 -15.57
N THR A 310 0.31 22.00 -15.63
CA THR A 310 -0.56 21.88 -16.79
C THR A 310 -0.21 22.95 -17.85
N PRO A 311 -0.64 22.78 -19.12
CA PRO A 311 -0.35 23.76 -20.18
C PRO A 311 -0.88 25.17 -19.91
N ASP A 312 -1.95 25.30 -19.11
CA ASP A 312 -2.53 26.60 -18.71
C ASP A 312 -1.76 27.27 -17.55
N GLY A 313 -0.73 26.60 -17.03
CA GLY A 313 0.11 27.08 -15.94
C GLY A 313 -0.33 26.66 -14.54
N ARG A 314 -1.48 26.00 -14.37
CA ARG A 314 -1.91 25.49 -13.06
C ARG A 314 -1.04 24.33 -12.60
N GLU A 315 -0.77 24.29 -11.30
CA GLU A 315 -0.12 23.16 -10.62
C GLU A 315 -1.19 22.21 -10.07
N GLU A 316 -1.20 20.97 -10.55
CA GLU A 316 -2.06 19.91 -10.07
C GLU A 316 -1.25 18.96 -9.21
N ARG A 317 -1.64 18.76 -7.95
CA ARG A 317 -0.94 17.85 -7.05
C ARG A 317 -1.05 16.42 -7.60
N ILE A 318 0.07 15.72 -7.54
CA ILE A 318 0.13 14.29 -7.84
C ILE A 318 0.82 13.58 -6.69
N ASN A 319 0.44 12.32 -6.46
CA ASN A 319 1.04 11.51 -5.43
C ASN A 319 2.10 10.59 -6.04
N PRO A 320 3.39 10.75 -5.68
CA PRO A 320 4.43 9.86 -6.13
C PRO A 320 4.35 8.52 -5.38
N PHE A 321 4.98 7.50 -5.95
CA PHE A 321 5.24 6.25 -5.25
C PHE A 321 6.40 6.46 -4.26
N SER A 322 6.07 6.66 -2.99
CA SER A 322 7.02 6.69 -1.90
C SER A 322 7.45 5.29 -1.47
N ALA A 323 8.75 5.02 -1.44
CA ALA A 323 9.31 3.76 -0.96
C ALA A 323 10.81 3.92 -0.63
N PHE A 324 11.39 2.88 -0.04
CA PHE A 324 12.82 2.67 -0.04
C PHE A 324 13.35 2.35 -1.43
N TRP A 325 14.56 2.83 -1.72
CA TRP A 325 15.22 2.70 -3.01
C TRP A 325 15.33 1.25 -3.50
N PHE A 326 15.65 0.30 -2.60
CA PHE A 326 15.80 -1.11 -3.00
C PHE A 326 14.50 -1.68 -3.60
N SER A 327 13.34 -1.26 -3.09
CA SER A 327 12.04 -1.75 -3.56
C SER A 327 11.70 -1.13 -4.92
N TRP A 328 11.87 0.19 -5.05
CA TRP A 328 11.60 0.89 -6.31
C TRP A 328 12.51 0.43 -7.44
N SER A 329 13.83 0.38 -7.21
CA SER A 329 14.81 -0.02 -8.22
C SER A 329 14.69 -1.49 -8.64
N ALA A 330 14.17 -2.37 -7.77
CA ALA A 330 13.88 -3.75 -8.12
C ALA A 330 12.72 -3.90 -9.13
N VAL A 331 11.78 -2.95 -9.14
CA VAL A 331 10.66 -2.87 -10.09
C VAL A 331 11.04 -2.05 -11.34
N HIS A 332 11.80 -0.98 -11.14
CA HIS A 332 12.20 -0.04 -12.18
C HIS A 332 13.73 0.11 -12.26
N PRO A 333 14.48 -0.92 -12.71
CA PRO A 333 15.95 -0.89 -12.69
C PRO A 333 16.53 0.20 -13.61
N ALA A 334 15.84 0.52 -14.71
CA ALA A 334 16.22 1.58 -15.64
C ALA A 334 15.71 2.98 -15.22
N THR A 335 15.22 3.15 -13.99
CA THR A 335 14.70 4.46 -13.52
C THR A 335 15.76 5.54 -13.64
N ASP A 336 15.38 6.72 -14.14
CA ASP A 336 16.18 7.92 -13.98
C ASP A 336 16.22 8.29 -12.49
N LEU A 337 17.25 9.03 -12.07
CA LEU A 337 17.45 9.38 -10.67
C LEU A 337 17.90 10.82 -10.48
N TYR A 338 17.15 11.57 -9.67
CA TYR A 338 17.57 12.84 -9.09
C TYR A 338 18.05 12.59 -7.65
N LYS A 339 19.28 13.02 -7.31
CA LYS A 339 19.89 12.80 -6.00
C LYS A 339 20.83 13.93 -5.59
#